data_AF-A0A8I2H7Z1-F1
#
_entry.id   AF-A0A8I2H7Z1-F1
#
_cell.length_a   1.000
_cell.length_b   1.000
_cell.length_c   1.000
_cell.angle_alpha   90.00
_cell.angle_beta   90.00
_cell.angle_gamma   90.00
#
_symmetry.space_group_name_H-M   'P 1'
#
loop_
_entity.id
_entity.type
_entity.pdbx_description
1 polymer ?
#
loop_
_entity_poly.entity_id
_entity_poly.type
_entity_poly.pdbx_seq_one_letter_code
_entity_poly.pdbx_strand_id
1 'polypeptide(L)'
;MLSVSFVVLLSVAIILIYSTNKNQRLLKQRLPNSARIGGYVLLASGVILALQLFSGAAVVFSWLIGVMVLTALIPFTILILFRKSQ
;
A
#
# COMPACT_ATOMS: atom_id res chain seq x y z
N MET A 1 -7.57 -20.29 -0.24
CA MET A 1 -7.90 -19.33 0.84
C MET A 1 -6.78 -18.33 1.12
N LEU A 2 -5.53 -18.78 1.25
CA LEU A 2 -4.38 -17.89 1.53
C LEU A 2 -4.17 -16.78 0.48
N SER A 3 -4.48 -17.02 -0.80
CA SER A 3 -4.36 -16.02 -1.87
C SER A 3 -5.38 -14.89 -1.71
N VAL A 4 -6.58 -15.20 -1.20
CA VAL A 4 -7.59 -14.19 -0.84
C VAL A 4 -7.11 -13.38 0.35
N SER A 5 -6.56 -14.05 1.37
CA SER A 5 -5.95 -13.38 2.53
C SER A 5 -4.83 -12.42 2.12
N PHE A 6 -4.00 -12.79 1.13
CA PHE A 6 -2.97 -11.91 0.58
C PHE A 6 -3.57 -10.64 -0.05
N VAL A 7 -4.60 -10.76 -0.88
CA VAL A 7 -5.26 -9.60 -1.51
C VAL A 7 -5.91 -8.69 -0.48
N VAL A 8 -6.59 -9.27 0.51
CA VAL A 8 -7.19 -8.51 1.62
C VAL A 8 -6.11 -7.78 2.41
N LEU A 9 -5.01 -8.45 2.74
CA LEU A 9 -3.90 -7.86 3.50
C LEU A 9 -3.24 -6.71 2.74
N LEU A 10 -3.02 -6.85 1.43
CA LEU A 10 -2.53 -5.78 0.56
C LEU A 10 -3.50 -4.59 0.51
N SER A 11 -4.80 -4.88 0.35
CA SER A 11 -5.84 -3.85 0.30
C SER A 11 -5.89 -3.06 1.61
N VAL A 12 -5.87 -3.76 2.75
CA VAL A 12 -5.84 -3.14 4.09
C VAL A 12 -4.57 -2.30 4.26
N ALA A 13 -3.40 -2.82 3.88
CA ALA A 13 -2.14 -2.08 3.95
C ALA A 13 -2.22 -0.75 3.19
N ILE A 14 -2.72 -0.79 1.95
CA ILE A 14 -2.87 0.38 1.10
C ILE A 14 -3.89 1.35 1.68
N ILE A 15 -5.06 0.86 2.12
CA ILE A 15 -6.09 1.70 2.74
C ILE A 15 -5.54 2.40 3.98
N LEU A 16 -4.76 1.70 4.81
CA LEU A 16 -4.16 2.27 6.02
C LEU A 16 -3.17 3.39 5.66
N ILE A 17 -2.27 3.13 4.71
CA ILE A 17 -1.30 4.13 4.23
C ILE A 17 -2.04 5.33 3.61
N TYR A 18 -3.00 5.09 2.73
CA TYR A 18 -3.78 6.14 2.08
C TYR A 18 -4.59 6.96 3.09
N SER A 19 -5.19 6.31 4.08
CA SER A 19 -6.01 6.98 5.11
C SER A 19 -5.15 7.81 6.08
N THR A 20 -3.84 7.58 6.12
CA THR A 20 -2.89 8.48 6.79
C THR A 20 -2.45 9.64 5.92
N ASN A 21 -2.99 9.82 4.71
CA ASN A 21 -2.63 10.91 3.82
C ASN A 21 -3.53 12.12 4.05
N LYS A 22 -3.01 13.34 3.88
CA LYS A 22 -3.77 14.58 4.12
C LYS A 22 -4.95 14.72 3.16
N ASN A 23 -4.79 14.21 1.94
CA ASN A 23 -5.77 14.34 0.85
C ASN A 23 -6.61 13.08 0.65
N GLN A 24 -6.69 12.21 1.66
CA GLN A 24 -7.63 11.10 1.60
C GLN A 24 -9.06 11.60 1.48
N ARG A 25 -9.90 10.90 0.72
CA ARG A 25 -11.34 11.19 0.61
C ARG A 25 -12.22 10.16 1.32
N LEU A 26 -11.61 9.16 1.97
CA LEU A 26 -12.33 8.06 2.63
C LEU A 26 -12.82 8.43 4.03
N LEU A 27 -11.96 9.01 4.86
CA LEU A 27 -12.33 9.40 6.22
C LEU A 27 -12.40 10.92 6.37
N LYS A 28 -13.28 11.38 7.28
CA LYS A 28 -13.43 12.80 7.64
C LYS A 28 -12.17 13.39 8.29
N GLN A 29 -11.38 12.56 8.96
CA GLN A 29 -10.12 12.95 9.59
C GLN A 29 -9.00 11.98 9.21
N ARG A 30 -7.80 12.52 9.07
CA ARG A 30 -6.57 11.79 8.79
C ARG A 30 -6.23 10.85 9.95
N LEU A 31 -5.88 9.60 9.64
CA LEU A 31 -5.33 8.68 10.64
C LEU A 31 -3.95 9.14 11.14
N PRO A 32 -3.59 8.82 12.40
CA PRO A 32 -2.29 9.19 12.97
C PRO A 32 -1.14 8.54 12.20
N ASN A 33 0.04 9.16 12.21
CA ASN A 33 1.23 8.65 11.51
C ASN A 33 1.64 7.23 11.97
N SER A 34 1.28 6.82 13.19
CA SER A 34 1.49 5.44 13.67
C SER A 34 0.76 4.40 12.80
N ALA A 35 -0.42 4.73 12.26
CA ALA A 35 -1.15 3.86 11.34
C ALA A 35 -0.43 3.72 9.99
N ARG A 36 0.37 4.71 9.59
CA ARG A 36 1.20 4.64 8.38
C ARG A 36 2.32 3.61 8.53
N ILE A 37 2.95 3.59 9.71
CA ILE A 37 3.95 2.57 10.07
C ILE A 37 3.31 1.19 10.04
N GLY A 38 2.13 1.03 10.66
CA GLY A 38 1.35 -0.21 10.60
C GLY A 38 1.06 -0.67 9.16
N GLY A 39 0.70 0.28 8.28
CA GLY A 39 0.47 0.00 6.87
C GLY A 39 1.73 -0.48 6.13
N TYR A 40 2.89 0.11 6.39
CA TYR A 40 4.16 -0.36 5.83
C TYR A 40 4.58 -1.73 6.36
N VAL A 41 4.37 -2.00 7.66
CA VAL A 41 4.63 -3.32 8.26
C VAL A 41 3.72 -4.39 7.61
N LEU A 42 2.44 -4.08 7.43
CA LEU A 42 1.51 -4.96 6.71
C LEU A 42 1.91 -5.18 5.25
N LEU A 43 2.40 -4.13 4.59
CA LEU A 43 2.85 -4.23 3.21
C LEU A 43 4.09 -5.14 3.10
N ALA A 44 5.04 -5.02 4.03
CA ALA A 44 6.21 -5.88 4.11
C ALA A 44 5.85 -7.34 4.41
N SER A 45 4.91 -7.58 5.33
CA SER A 45 4.43 -8.95 5.62
C SER A 45 3.70 -9.55 4.41
N GLY A 46 2.96 -8.74 3.65
CA GLY A 46 2.37 -9.16 2.37
C GLY A 46 3.40 -9.61 1.35
N VAL A 47 4.53 -8.90 1.23
CA VAL A 47 5.63 -9.30 0.35
C VAL A 47 6.25 -10.65 0.77
N ILE A 48 6.47 -10.86 2.06
CA ILE A 48 6.97 -12.14 2.58
C ILE A 48 5.97 -13.27 2.29
N LEU A 49 4.67 -12.99 2.45
CA LEU A 49 3.61 -13.96 2.19
C LEU A 49 3.54 -14.30 0.69
N ALA A 50 3.72 -13.32 -0.20
CA ALA A 50 3.77 -13.54 -1.64
C ALA A 50 4.91 -14.47 -2.07
N LEU A 51 6.09 -14.34 -1.44
CA LEU A 51 7.24 -15.21 -1.69
C LEU A 51 6.98 -16.67 -1.32
N GLN A 52 6.12 -16.91 -0.32
CA GLN A 52 5.75 -18.26 0.11
C GLN A 52 4.56 -18.83 -0.67
N LEU A 53 3.64 -17.97 -1.12
CA LEU A 53 2.39 -18.41 -1.73
C LEU A 53 2.47 -18.68 -3.22
N PHE A 54 3.31 -17.93 -3.92
CA PHE A 54 3.40 -18.00 -5.37
C PHE A 54 4.70 -18.72 -5.76
N SER A 55 4.65 -19.49 -6.83
CA SER A 55 5.81 -20.16 -7.42
C SER A 55 5.88 -19.89 -8.93
N GLY A 56 7.08 -19.98 -9.49
CA GLY A 56 7.32 -19.72 -10.91
C GLY A 56 7.00 -18.26 -11.31
N ALA A 57 6.32 -18.09 -12.45
CA ALA A 57 6.04 -16.78 -13.02
C ALA A 57 5.14 -15.88 -12.12
N ALA A 58 4.30 -16.48 -11.27
CA ALA A 58 3.40 -15.73 -10.39
C ALA A 58 4.15 -14.89 -9.34
N VAL A 59 5.35 -15.31 -8.94
CA VAL A 59 6.22 -14.52 -8.06
C VAL A 59 6.59 -13.21 -8.73
N VAL A 60 7.08 -13.27 -9.97
CA VAL A 60 7.52 -12.07 -10.72
C VAL A 60 6.36 -11.10 -10.93
N PHE A 61 5.16 -11.60 -11.26
CA PHE A 61 3.97 -10.76 -11.38
C PHE A 61 3.55 -10.13 -10.04
N SER A 62 3.66 -10.84 -8.92
CA SER A 62 3.36 -10.27 -7.60
C SER A 62 4.31 -9.12 -7.21
N TRP A 63 5.59 -9.23 -7.58
CA TRP A 63 6.59 -8.18 -7.40
C TRP A 63 6.33 -6.98 -8.31
N LEU A 64 6.00 -7.23 -9.59
CA LEU A 64 5.60 -6.19 -10.53
C LEU A 64 4.39 -5.41 -10.01
N ILE A 65 3.37 -6.09 -9.50
CA ILE A 65 2.21 -5.44 -8.87
C ILE A 65 2.66 -4.61 -7.66
N GLY A 66 3.53 -5.14 -6.79
CA GLY A 66 4.09 -4.38 -5.67
C GLY A 66 4.80 -3.09 -6.10
N VAL A 67 5.65 -3.16 -7.13
CA VAL A 67 6.35 -2.00 -7.71
C VAL A 67 5.37 -1.03 -8.35
N MET A 68 4.37 -1.50 -9.09
CA MET A 68 3.33 -0.66 -9.69
C MET A 68 2.54 0.09 -8.61
N VAL A 69 2.21 -0.57 -7.50
CA VAL A 69 1.53 0.07 -6.36
C VAL A 69 2.42 1.11 -5.70
N LEU A 70 3.69 0.80 -5.43
CA LEU A 70 4.64 1.73 -4.82
C LEU A 70 4.90 2.95 -5.71
N THR A 71 5.10 2.73 -7.01
CA THR A 71 5.33 3.81 -7.98
C THR A 71 4.08 4.63 -8.24
N ALA A 72 2.88 4.03 -8.23
CA ALA A 72 1.63 4.78 -8.32
C ALA A 72 1.46 5.76 -7.16
N LEU A 73 1.98 5.45 -5.96
CA LEU A 73 1.93 6.36 -4.81
C LEU A 73 2.83 7.61 -4.98
N ILE A 74 3.89 7.55 -5.80
CA ILE A 74 4.83 8.65 -6.03
C ILE A 74 4.16 9.90 -6.63
N PRO A 75 3.47 9.86 -7.78
CA PRO A 75 2.82 11.03 -8.35
C PRO A 75 1.75 11.59 -7.42
N PHE A 76 1.05 10.74 -6.66
CA PHE A 76 0.14 11.22 -5.62
C PHE A 76 0.90 12.00 -4.53
N THR A 77 2.03 11.52 -4.03
CA THR A 77 2.80 12.28 -3.04
C THR A 77 3.33 13.62 -3.57
N ILE A 78 3.78 13.66 -4.83
CA ILE A 78 4.31 14.87 -5.48
C ILE A 78 3.19 15.91 -5.70
N LEU A 79 2.05 15.49 -6.24
CA LEU A 79 0.90 16.37 -6.52
C LEU A 79 0.34 16.99 -5.22
N ILE A 80 0.45 16.26 -4.10
CA ILE A 80 0.06 16.72 -2.77
C ILE A 80 1.08 17.73 -2.20
N LEU A 81 2.38 17.53 -2.43
CA LEU A 81 3.45 18.43 -1.96
C LEU A 81 3.36 19.80 -2.65
N PHE A 82 3.19 19.82 -3.97
CA PHE A 82 3.13 21.05 -4.76
C PHE A 82 1.86 21.89 -4.49
N ARG A 83 0.72 21.25 -4.19
CA ARG A 83 -0.51 21.97 -3.81
C ARG A 83 -0.40 22.76 -2.50
N LYS A 84 0.59 22.47 -1.65
CA LYS A 84 0.80 23.21 -0.39
C LYS A 84 1.67 24.46 -0.57
N SER A 85 2.28 24.64 -1.75
CA SER A 85 3.16 25.77 -2.09
C SER A 85 2.46 26.88 -2.86
N GLN A 86 1.17 26.71 -3.19
CA GLN A 86 0.27 27.75 -3.69
C GLN A 86 -0.83 27.99 -2.66
#